data_AF-A0A438X2H0-F1
#
_entry.id   AF-A0A438X2H0-F1
#
_cell.length_a   1.000
_cell.length_b   1.000
_cell.length_c   1.000
_cell.angle_alpha   90.00
_cell.angle_beta   90.00
_cell.angle_gamma   90.00
#
_symmetry.space_group_name_H-M   'P 1'
#
loop_
_entity.id
_entity.type
_entity.pdbx_description
1 polymer ?
#
loop_
_entity_poly.entity_id
_entity_poly.type
_entity_poly.pdbx_seq_one_letter_code
_entity_poly.pdbx_strand_id
1 'polypeptide(L)'
;EAKKLLKEEKIYGILHIPSHFEANIHKQVPVTIDFYANSNYFLIYGALANAVVESINALNDEIRFKRNAQIEEAELGTDGIKIRPIALYNPSEGYLNYALSSVFIFILHQVMLIASSMFTSSRRLELALLDKKQIALRLCARLLVFMGAFSVFILWYFGALFSFYGIERHGSALMVFLNSLIFMLATLSLGSFLGAWIKNEAHTTQIVLISSLPLIFMMGFVWPFESLPSYLQVFVQIVP
;
A
#
# COMPACT_ATOMS: atom_id res chain seq x y z
N GLU A 1 7.91 -18.71 -16.41
CA GLU A 1 7.80 -19.07 -14.97
C GLU A 1 7.85 -17.86 -14.05
N ALA A 2 8.92 -17.04 -14.09
CA ALA A 2 9.07 -15.85 -13.22
C ALA A 2 7.86 -14.88 -13.23
N LYS A 3 7.26 -14.61 -14.41
CA LYS A 3 6.04 -13.78 -14.51
C LYS A 3 4.85 -14.34 -13.72
N LYS A 4 4.74 -15.67 -13.59
CA LYS A 4 3.67 -16.32 -12.82
C LYS A 4 3.94 -16.19 -11.32
N LEU A 5 5.20 -16.40 -10.89
CA LEU A 5 5.60 -16.22 -9.50
C LEU A 5 5.43 -14.78 -9.01
N LEU A 6 5.67 -13.78 -9.87
CA LEU A 6 5.45 -12.36 -9.56
C LEU A 6 3.95 -12.05 -9.36
N LYS A 7 3.07 -12.64 -10.20
CA LYS A 7 1.62 -12.50 -10.06
C LYS A 7 1.05 -13.20 -8.83
N GLU A 8 1.68 -14.28 -8.39
CA GLU A 8 1.34 -15.01 -7.15
C GLU A 8 1.99 -14.37 -5.91
N GLU A 9 2.64 -13.21 -6.05
CA GLU A 9 3.34 -12.48 -4.97
C GLU A 9 4.42 -13.30 -4.23
N LYS A 10 4.93 -14.35 -4.87
CA LYS A 10 6.01 -15.21 -4.32
C LYS A 10 7.40 -14.60 -4.49
N ILE A 11 7.54 -13.68 -5.43
CA ILE A 11 8.76 -12.91 -5.70
C ILE A 11 8.38 -11.44 -5.86
N TYR A 12 9.31 -10.54 -5.56
CA TYR A 12 9.07 -9.09 -5.59
C TYR A 12 9.70 -8.39 -6.80
N GLY A 13 10.60 -9.08 -7.52
CA GLY A 13 11.25 -8.57 -8.72
C GLY A 13 11.78 -9.68 -9.63
N ILE A 14 12.01 -9.33 -10.89
CA ILE A 14 12.54 -10.18 -11.95
C ILE A 14 13.67 -9.39 -12.61
N LEU A 15 14.89 -9.91 -12.53
CA LEU A 15 16.02 -9.43 -13.30
C LEU A 15 16.12 -10.21 -14.61
N HIS A 16 15.89 -9.55 -15.75
CA HIS A 16 15.98 -10.17 -17.06
C HIS A 16 17.37 -9.94 -17.66
N ILE A 17 18.16 -11.02 -17.70
CA ILE A 17 19.47 -11.06 -18.34
C ILE A 17 19.30 -11.57 -19.78
N PRO A 18 19.67 -10.78 -20.81
CA PRO A 18 19.48 -11.19 -22.20
C PRO A 18 20.36 -12.37 -22.60
N SER A 19 19.87 -13.15 -23.57
CA SER A 19 20.64 -14.23 -24.18
C SER A 19 21.96 -13.70 -24.75
N HIS A 20 23.05 -14.47 -24.58
CA HIS A 20 24.41 -14.09 -25.01
C HIS A 20 25.03 -12.90 -24.26
N PHE A 21 24.59 -12.61 -23.03
CA PHE A 21 25.15 -11.57 -22.17
C PHE A 21 26.69 -11.58 -22.10
N GLU A 22 27.28 -12.71 -21.73
CA GLU A 22 28.74 -12.87 -21.59
C GLU A 22 29.46 -12.65 -22.92
N ALA A 23 28.98 -13.29 -23.99
CA ALA A 23 29.57 -13.14 -25.32
C ALA A 23 29.51 -11.69 -25.83
N ASN A 24 28.43 -10.97 -25.53
CA ASN A 24 28.25 -9.57 -25.94
C ASN A 24 29.14 -8.63 -25.13
N ILE A 25 29.36 -8.89 -23.84
CA ILE A 25 30.32 -8.16 -23.00
C ILE A 25 31.74 -8.33 -23.54
N HIS A 26 32.15 -9.55 -23.86
CA HIS A 26 33.46 -9.80 -24.47
C HIS A 26 33.62 -9.13 -25.84
N LYS A 27 32.54 -9.08 -26.63
CA LYS A 27 32.51 -8.41 -27.94
C LYS A 27 32.33 -6.89 -27.85
N GLN A 28 32.30 -6.31 -26.65
CA GLN A 28 32.13 -4.87 -26.42
C GLN A 28 30.81 -4.31 -27.00
N VAL A 29 29.79 -5.15 -27.14
CA VAL A 29 28.46 -4.73 -27.56
C VAL A 29 27.70 -4.28 -26.32
N PRO A 30 27.12 -3.06 -26.28
CA PRO A 30 26.34 -2.60 -25.15
C PRO A 30 25.17 -3.54 -24.85
N VAL A 31 25.03 -3.95 -23.59
CA VAL A 31 23.97 -4.85 -23.16
C VAL A 31 23.04 -4.11 -22.21
N THR A 32 21.72 -4.33 -22.35
CA THR A 32 20.73 -3.76 -21.42
C THR A 32 20.15 -4.88 -20.57
N ILE A 33 20.14 -4.68 -19.26
CA ILE A 33 19.47 -5.55 -18.29
C ILE A 33 18.18 -4.85 -17.87
N ASP A 34 17.05 -5.54 -18.03
CA ASP A 34 15.75 -5.01 -17.63
C ASP A 34 15.39 -5.57 -16.25
N PHE A 35 15.05 -4.70 -15.30
CA PHE A 35 14.62 -5.08 -13.96
C PHE A 35 13.14 -4.75 -13.78
N TYR A 36 12.30 -5.78 -13.65
CA TYR A 36 10.87 -5.65 -13.42
C TYR A 36 10.56 -5.89 -11.95
N ALA A 37 9.89 -4.96 -11.27
CA ALA A 37 9.49 -5.20 -9.88
C ALA A 37 8.13 -4.59 -9.55
N ASN A 38 7.46 -5.19 -8.58
CA ASN A 38 6.15 -4.75 -8.12
C ASN A 38 6.29 -3.44 -7.33
N SER A 39 5.89 -2.31 -7.90
CA SER A 39 6.00 -1.01 -7.25
C SER A 39 4.83 -0.67 -6.32
N ASN A 40 3.90 -1.62 -6.08
CA ASN A 40 2.98 -1.54 -4.95
C ASN A 40 3.69 -1.68 -3.60
N TYR A 41 4.94 -2.17 -3.54
CA TYR A 41 5.74 -2.18 -2.32
C TYR A 41 6.95 -1.27 -2.52
N PHE A 42 6.74 0.04 -2.44
CA PHE A 42 7.75 1.05 -2.81
C PHE A 42 9.10 0.85 -2.11
N LEU A 43 9.10 0.54 -0.80
CA LEU A 43 10.34 0.30 -0.05
C LEU A 43 11.11 -0.92 -0.55
N ILE A 44 10.41 -2.00 -0.90
CA ILE A 44 11.01 -3.21 -1.46
C ILE A 44 11.51 -2.95 -2.87
N TYR A 45 10.69 -2.30 -3.69
CA TYR A 45 11.09 -1.87 -5.03
C TYR A 45 12.37 -1.05 -4.99
N GLY A 46 12.42 0.00 -4.15
CA GLY A 46 13.58 0.86 -4.01
C GLY A 46 14.82 0.12 -3.53
N ALA A 47 14.69 -0.75 -2.52
CA ALA A 47 15.80 -1.56 -2.02
C ALA A 47 16.34 -2.52 -3.11
N LEU A 48 15.47 -3.21 -3.84
CA LEU A 48 15.87 -4.11 -4.91
C LEU A 48 16.48 -3.37 -6.10
N ALA A 49 15.88 -2.26 -6.53
CA ALA A 49 16.40 -1.45 -7.62
C ALA A 49 17.80 -0.91 -7.30
N ASN A 50 17.99 -0.38 -6.08
CA ASN A 50 19.30 0.09 -5.64
C ASN A 50 20.33 -1.05 -5.58
N ALA A 51 19.97 -2.21 -5.01
CA ALA A 51 20.87 -3.36 -4.95
C ALA A 51 21.27 -3.87 -6.34
N VAL A 52 20.34 -3.89 -7.30
CA VAL A 52 20.62 -4.25 -8.71
C VAL A 52 21.55 -3.23 -9.36
N VAL A 53 21.32 -1.94 -9.14
CA VAL A 53 22.17 -0.87 -9.66
C VAL A 53 23.58 -0.96 -9.09
N GLU A 54 23.73 -1.11 -7.78
CA GLU A 54 25.03 -1.29 -7.13
C GLU A 54 25.76 -2.54 -7.63
N SER A 55 25.06 -3.67 -7.76
CA SER A 55 25.66 -4.93 -8.24
C SER A 55 26.17 -4.82 -9.67
N ILE A 56 25.41 -4.14 -10.55
CA ILE A 56 25.79 -3.96 -11.96
C ILE A 56 26.90 -2.91 -12.09
N ASN A 57 26.92 -1.88 -11.24
CA ASN A 57 28.03 -0.92 -11.18
C ASN A 57 29.33 -1.61 -10.75
N ALA A 58 29.29 -2.44 -9.69
CA ALA A 58 30.44 -3.23 -9.27
C ALA A 58 30.94 -4.17 -10.38
N LEU A 59 30.02 -4.80 -11.13
CA LEU A 59 30.37 -5.61 -12.29
C LEU A 59 31.00 -4.79 -13.42
N ASN A 60 30.45 -3.60 -13.72
CA ASN A 60 31.03 -2.67 -14.69
C ASN A 60 32.45 -2.24 -14.26
N ASP A 61 32.69 -1.99 -12.98
CA ASP A 61 34.01 -1.64 -12.44
C ASP A 61 35.00 -2.82 -12.57
N GLU A 62 34.58 -4.06 -12.31
CA GLU A 62 35.43 -5.23 -12.53
C GLU A 62 35.76 -5.42 -14.03
N ILE A 63 34.78 -5.24 -14.91
CA ILE A 63 34.98 -5.30 -16.36
C ILE A 63 35.97 -4.21 -16.81
N ARG A 64 35.85 -2.99 -16.27
CA ARG A 64 36.81 -1.89 -16.51
C ARG A 64 38.20 -2.23 -16.02
N PHE A 65 38.32 -2.79 -14.82
CA PHE A 65 39.62 -3.18 -14.25
C PHE A 65 40.33 -4.22 -15.13
N LYS A 66 39.61 -5.28 -15.55
CA LYS A 66 40.16 -6.29 -16.47
C LYS A 66 40.52 -5.72 -17.84
N ARG A 67 39.76 -4.73 -18.32
CA ARG A 67 40.01 -4.04 -19.60
C ARG A 67 41.25 -3.16 -19.54
N ASN A 68 41.39 -2.35 -18.51
CA ASN A 68 42.51 -1.43 -18.32
C ASN A 68 43.82 -2.18 -18.01
N ALA A 69 43.73 -3.36 -17.39
CA ALA A 69 44.89 -4.24 -17.21
C ALA A 69 45.41 -4.86 -18.53
N GLN A 70 44.61 -4.86 -19.59
CA GLN A 70 45.00 -5.40 -20.91
C GLN A 70 45.41 -4.32 -21.93
N ILE A 71 45.10 -3.04 -21.70
CA ILE A 71 45.33 -1.96 -22.66
C ILE A 71 45.86 -0.74 -21.88
N GLU A 72 47.14 -0.38 -22.07
CA GLU A 72 47.82 0.73 -21.38
C GLU A 72 47.23 2.12 -21.68
N GLU A 73 46.40 2.26 -22.72
CA GLU A 73 45.74 3.51 -23.08
C GLU A 73 44.30 3.25 -23.50
N ALA A 74 43.36 3.33 -22.55
CA ALA A 74 41.95 3.47 -22.89
C ALA A 74 41.22 4.26 -21.80
N GLU A 75 41.63 5.52 -21.62
CA GLU A 75 40.67 6.53 -21.20
C GLU A 75 39.59 6.62 -22.29
N LEU A 76 38.44 5.98 -22.08
CA LEU A 76 37.15 6.33 -22.71
C LEU A 76 36.05 5.48 -22.09
N GLY A 77 35.45 6.04 -21.04
CA GLY A 77 34.30 5.48 -20.36
C GLY A 77 33.10 5.38 -21.30
N THR A 78 32.58 4.16 -21.43
CA THR A 78 31.16 3.92 -21.72
C THR A 78 30.75 2.71 -20.90
N ASP A 79 29.72 2.86 -20.05
CA ASP A 79 29.14 1.74 -19.33
C ASP A 79 28.62 0.71 -20.32
N GLY A 80 29.25 -0.47 -20.34
CA GLY A 80 28.90 -1.55 -21.25
C GLY A 80 27.55 -2.18 -20.90
N ILE A 81 27.15 -2.08 -19.64
CA ILE A 81 25.87 -2.58 -19.14
C ILE A 81 25.00 -1.39 -18.74
N LYS A 82 23.86 -1.23 -19.42
CA LYS A 82 22.80 -0.28 -19.06
C LYS A 82 21.71 -1.00 -18.30
N ILE A 83 21.18 -0.35 -17.27
CA ILE A 83 20.08 -0.89 -16.45
C ILE A 83 18.83 -0.10 -16.78
N ARG A 84 17.74 -0.81 -17.00
CA ARG A 84 16.43 -0.20 -17.17
C ARG A 84 15.48 -0.77 -16.12
N PRO A 85 15.30 -0.08 -14.98
CA PRO A 85 14.25 -0.43 -14.04
C PRO A 85 12.88 -0.13 -14.69
N ILE A 86 11.95 -1.06 -14.55
CA ILE A 86 10.58 -0.98 -15.06
C ILE A 86 9.65 -1.23 -13.88
N ALA A 87 9.09 -0.15 -13.35
CA ALA A 87 8.09 -0.19 -12.28
C ALA A 87 6.77 -0.76 -12.81
N LEU A 88 6.33 -1.88 -12.24
CA LEU A 88 5.03 -2.48 -12.54
C LEU A 88 4.00 -2.00 -11.53
N TYR A 89 2.85 -1.48 -12.00
CA TYR A 89 1.68 -1.01 -11.22
C TYR A 89 1.74 0.42 -10.64
N ASN A 90 2.89 1.09 -10.66
CA ASN A 90 3.01 2.53 -10.37
C ASN A 90 3.99 3.19 -11.36
N PRO A 91 3.52 3.66 -12.53
CA PRO A 91 4.37 4.23 -13.58
C PRO A 91 5.02 5.56 -13.20
N SER A 92 4.47 6.26 -12.21
CA SER A 92 4.94 7.56 -11.75
C SER A 92 6.12 7.46 -10.79
N GLU A 93 6.46 6.24 -10.31
CA GLU A 93 7.43 5.94 -9.24
C GLU A 93 7.27 6.81 -7.97
N GLY A 94 6.14 7.50 -7.83
CA GLY A 94 5.92 8.49 -6.80
C GLY A 94 5.46 7.83 -5.51
N TYR A 95 6.14 8.16 -4.40
CA TYR A 95 5.65 7.91 -3.04
C TYR A 95 4.20 8.40 -2.85
N LEU A 96 3.83 9.49 -3.54
CA LEU A 96 2.49 10.06 -3.55
C LEU A 96 1.42 9.05 -4.01
N ASN A 97 1.54 8.41 -5.17
CA ASN A 97 0.47 7.52 -5.65
C ASN A 97 0.28 6.27 -4.76
N TYR A 98 1.38 5.78 -4.18
CA TYR A 98 1.39 4.62 -3.31
C TYR A 98 0.90 4.92 -1.88
N ALA A 99 1.56 5.85 -1.20
CA ALA A 99 1.30 6.13 0.21
C ALA A 99 0.07 7.01 0.38
N LEU A 100 -0.16 7.99 -0.49
CA LEU A 100 -1.26 8.95 -0.31
C LEU A 100 -2.63 8.28 -0.46
N SER A 101 -2.78 7.38 -1.43
CA SER A 101 -4.03 6.63 -1.64
C SER A 101 -4.38 5.77 -0.42
N SER A 102 -3.39 5.06 0.13
CA SER A 102 -3.53 4.24 1.34
C SER A 102 -3.81 5.09 2.58
N VAL A 103 -3.08 6.19 2.74
CA VAL A 103 -3.23 7.12 3.88
C VAL A 103 -4.60 7.79 3.88
N PHE A 104 -5.16 8.15 2.73
CA PHE A 104 -6.51 8.74 2.68
C PHE A 104 -7.59 7.76 3.13
N ILE A 105 -7.51 6.50 2.70
CA ILE A 105 -8.42 5.44 3.15
C ILE A 105 -8.24 5.22 4.66
N PHE A 106 -7.00 5.24 5.15
CA PHE A 106 -6.71 5.12 6.58
C PHE A 106 -7.27 6.29 7.40
N ILE A 107 -7.11 7.53 6.95
CA ILE A 107 -7.69 8.70 7.62
C ILE A 107 -9.22 8.56 7.66
N LEU A 108 -9.83 8.16 6.55
CA LEU A 108 -11.26 7.92 6.50
C LEU A 108 -11.69 6.83 7.50
N HIS A 109 -10.96 5.71 7.55
CA HIS A 109 -11.17 4.64 8.53
C HIS A 109 -11.14 5.19 9.97
N GLN A 110 -10.10 5.95 10.34
CA GLN A 110 -9.96 6.51 11.68
C GLN A 110 -11.08 7.49 12.04
N VAL A 111 -11.44 8.40 11.13
CA VAL A 111 -12.51 9.40 11.36
C VAL A 111 -13.86 8.72 11.51
N MET A 112 -14.17 7.71 10.68
CA MET A 112 -15.41 6.95 10.77
C MET A 112 -15.50 6.16 12.08
N LEU A 113 -14.39 5.55 12.50
CA LEU A 113 -14.28 4.85 13.77
C LEU A 113 -14.57 5.80 14.93
N ILE A 114 -13.89 6.95 15.00
CA ILE A 114 -14.09 7.97 16.04
C ILE A 114 -15.54 8.47 16.04
N ALA A 115 -16.09 8.83 14.87
CA ALA A 115 -17.44 9.38 14.78
C ALA A 115 -18.50 8.39 15.30
N SER A 116 -18.45 7.13 14.86
CA SER A 116 -19.41 6.10 15.27
C SER A 116 -19.26 5.71 16.75
N SER A 117 -18.02 5.57 17.21
CA SER A 117 -17.72 5.17 18.59
C SER A 117 -18.04 6.27 19.60
N MET A 118 -17.65 7.52 19.33
CA MET A 118 -17.95 8.67 20.18
C MET A 118 -19.47 8.88 20.30
N PHE A 119 -20.19 8.83 19.19
CA PHE A 119 -21.65 8.95 19.18
C PHE A 119 -22.34 7.83 19.97
N THR A 120 -21.81 6.60 19.89
CA THR A 120 -22.36 5.47 20.62
C THR A 120 -22.06 5.55 22.12
N SER A 121 -20.87 5.99 22.50
CA SER A 121 -20.47 6.21 23.91
C SER A 121 -21.35 7.28 24.58
N SER A 122 -21.61 8.39 23.89
CA SER A 122 -22.39 9.52 24.43
C SER A 122 -23.84 9.12 24.72
N ARG A 123 -24.43 8.25 23.90
CA ARG A 123 -25.83 7.78 24.03
C ARG A 123 -25.96 6.38 24.63
N ARG A 124 -24.93 5.88 25.30
CA ARG A 124 -24.88 4.51 25.83
C ARG A 124 -26.01 4.25 26.84
N LEU A 125 -26.28 5.21 27.73
CA LEU A 125 -27.34 5.09 28.74
C LEU A 125 -28.74 5.11 28.12
N GLU A 126 -28.96 5.93 27.09
CA GLU A 126 -30.22 5.93 26.34
C GLU A 126 -30.47 4.57 25.68
N LEU A 127 -29.43 3.94 25.13
CA LEU A 127 -29.53 2.62 24.50
C LEU A 127 -29.80 1.50 25.50
N ALA A 128 -29.26 1.60 26.72
CA ALA A 128 -29.41 0.58 27.76
C ALA A 128 -30.86 0.45 28.29
N LEU A 129 -31.67 1.49 28.11
CA LEU A 129 -33.07 1.55 28.56
C LEU A 129 -34.06 1.02 27.52
N LEU A 130 -33.60 0.68 26.32
CA LEU A 130 -34.45 0.30 25.20
C LEU A 130 -34.55 -1.22 25.04
N ASP A 131 -35.65 -1.64 24.43
CA ASP A 131 -35.82 -3.03 24.04
C ASP A 131 -34.92 -3.41 22.84
N LYS A 132 -34.58 -4.69 22.72
CA LYS A 132 -33.60 -5.20 21.73
C LYS A 132 -33.95 -4.81 20.29
N LYS A 133 -35.24 -4.84 19.94
CA LYS A 133 -35.73 -4.45 18.61
C LYS A 133 -35.51 -2.96 18.33
N GLN A 134 -35.69 -2.11 19.34
CA GLN A 134 -35.48 -0.67 19.21
C GLN A 134 -33.99 -0.33 19.12
N ILE A 135 -33.14 -1.04 19.85
CA ILE A 135 -31.68 -0.92 19.73
C ILE A 135 -31.22 -1.26 18.31
N ALA A 136 -31.66 -2.40 17.77
CA ALA A 136 -31.32 -2.83 16.42
C ALA A 136 -31.75 -1.80 15.36
N LEU A 137 -33.00 -1.32 15.44
CA LEU A 137 -33.52 -0.31 14.51
C LEU A 137 -32.71 1.00 14.58
N ARG A 138 -32.42 1.49 15.78
CA ARG A 138 -31.62 2.72 15.97
C ARG A 138 -30.19 2.55 15.47
N LEU A 139 -29.59 1.37 15.65
CA LEU A 139 -28.26 1.07 15.15
C LEU A 139 -28.25 1.04 13.61
N CYS A 140 -29.21 0.36 12.98
CA CYS A 140 -29.33 0.33 11.52
C CYS A 140 -29.57 1.74 10.94
N ALA A 141 -30.50 2.51 11.51
CA ALA A 141 -30.76 3.88 11.06
C ALA A 141 -29.50 4.76 11.19
N ARG A 142 -28.77 4.63 12.30
CA ARG A 142 -27.51 5.33 12.53
C ARG A 142 -26.45 4.97 11.50
N LEU A 143 -26.25 3.67 11.24
CA LEU A 143 -25.29 3.21 10.24
C LEU A 143 -25.63 3.79 8.87
N LEU A 144 -26.91 3.77 8.46
CA LEU A 144 -27.36 4.35 7.19
C LEU A 144 -27.09 5.86 7.12
N VAL A 145 -27.37 6.61 8.20
CA VAL A 145 -27.11 8.06 8.25
C VAL A 145 -25.61 8.36 8.13
N PHE A 146 -24.76 7.65 8.88
CA PHE A 146 -23.31 7.82 8.78
C PHE A 146 -22.77 7.38 7.41
N MET A 147 -23.24 6.26 6.85
CA MET A 147 -22.86 5.84 5.49
C MET A 147 -23.25 6.91 4.46
N GLY A 148 -24.43 7.50 4.58
CA GLY A 148 -24.85 8.62 3.75
C GLY A 148 -23.90 9.82 3.87
N ALA A 149 -23.58 10.24 5.10
CA ALA A 149 -22.65 11.34 5.34
C ALA A 149 -21.23 11.06 4.83
N PHE A 150 -20.68 9.86 5.08
CA PHE A 150 -19.33 9.47 4.68
C PHE A 150 -19.22 9.14 3.18
N SER A 151 -20.33 8.86 2.50
CA SER A 151 -20.33 8.67 1.05
C SER A 151 -19.84 9.90 0.29
N VAL A 152 -20.10 11.11 0.81
CA VAL A 152 -19.59 12.37 0.22
C VAL A 152 -18.08 12.41 0.25
N PHE A 153 -17.45 12.01 1.37
CA PHE A 153 -15.99 11.96 1.49
C PHE A 153 -15.40 10.91 0.54
N ILE A 154 -16.03 9.74 0.42
CA ILE A 154 -15.59 8.69 -0.52
C ILE A 154 -15.65 9.18 -1.97
N LEU A 155 -16.75 9.80 -2.38
CA LEU A 155 -16.89 10.37 -3.71
C LEU A 155 -15.86 11.48 -3.96
N TRP A 156 -15.57 12.29 -2.94
CA TRP A 156 -14.55 13.32 -3.02
C TRP A 156 -13.12 12.75 -3.13
N TYR A 157 -12.79 11.73 -2.34
CA TYR A 157 -11.50 11.03 -2.38
C TYR A 157 -11.28 10.35 -3.74
N PHE A 158 -12.15 9.41 -4.11
CA PHE A 158 -12.00 8.63 -5.33
C PHE A 158 -12.30 9.41 -6.61
N GLY A 159 -13.04 10.52 -6.51
CA GLY A 159 -13.40 11.38 -7.63
C GLY A 159 -12.41 12.52 -7.83
N ALA A 160 -12.47 13.53 -6.96
CA ALA A 160 -11.74 14.79 -7.12
C ALA A 160 -10.26 14.67 -6.74
N LEU A 161 -9.96 14.13 -5.55
CA LEU A 161 -8.58 14.07 -5.04
C LEU A 161 -7.71 13.13 -5.86
N PHE A 162 -8.18 11.92 -6.14
CA PHE A 162 -7.40 10.96 -6.93
C PHE A 162 -7.15 11.49 -8.34
N SER A 163 -8.11 12.20 -8.94
CA SER A 163 -7.90 12.86 -10.23
C SER A 163 -6.92 14.03 -10.14
N PHE A 164 -6.97 14.82 -9.07
CA PHE A 164 -6.10 15.97 -8.87
C PHE A 164 -4.63 15.57 -8.65
N TYR A 165 -4.39 14.52 -7.87
CA TYR A 165 -3.06 14.00 -7.58
C TYR A 165 -2.51 13.06 -8.67
N GLY A 166 -3.27 12.81 -9.75
CA GLY A 166 -2.85 11.90 -10.82
C GLY A 166 -2.75 10.43 -10.39
N ILE A 167 -3.55 10.02 -9.39
CA ILE A 167 -3.61 8.65 -8.91
C ILE A 167 -4.38 7.80 -9.93
N GLU A 168 -3.68 6.85 -10.55
CA GLU A 168 -4.25 5.96 -11.57
C GLU A 168 -5.25 4.98 -10.95
N ARG A 169 -6.46 4.93 -11.52
CA ARG A 169 -7.55 4.05 -11.10
C ARG A 169 -7.64 2.85 -12.03
N HIS A 170 -7.09 1.72 -11.60
CA HIS A 170 -7.08 0.48 -12.38
C HIS A 170 -8.33 -0.41 -12.17
N GLY A 171 -9.15 -0.11 -11.16
CA GLY A 171 -10.33 -0.90 -10.79
C GLY A 171 -11.63 -0.42 -11.44
N SER A 172 -12.59 -1.34 -11.60
CA SER A 172 -13.97 -0.99 -12.00
C SER A 172 -14.62 -0.08 -10.98
N ALA A 173 -15.25 1.01 -11.44
CA ALA A 173 -15.96 1.95 -10.57
C ALA A 173 -17.03 1.26 -9.69
N LEU A 174 -17.69 0.23 -10.21
CA LEU A 174 -18.66 -0.56 -9.47
C LEU A 174 -18.00 -1.37 -8.33
N MET A 175 -16.84 -1.97 -8.59
CA MET A 175 -16.09 -2.70 -7.55
C MET A 175 -15.63 -1.76 -6.44
N VAL A 176 -15.12 -0.58 -6.80
CA VAL A 176 -14.72 0.44 -5.82
C VAL A 176 -15.92 0.87 -4.96
N PHE A 177 -17.08 1.09 -5.58
CA PHE A 177 -18.29 1.47 -4.88
C PHE A 177 -18.77 0.38 -3.91
N LEU A 178 -18.85 -0.88 -4.37
CA LEU A 178 -19.26 -2.01 -3.53
C LEU A 178 -18.29 -2.24 -2.37
N ASN A 179 -16.98 -2.20 -2.64
CA ASN A 179 -15.96 -2.35 -1.59
C ASN A 179 -16.03 -1.20 -0.58
N SER A 180 -16.27 0.02 -1.05
CA SER A 180 -16.48 1.19 -0.19
C SER A 180 -17.69 1.03 0.73
N LEU A 181 -18.81 0.48 0.24
CA LEU A 181 -19.98 0.20 1.07
C LEU A 181 -19.69 -0.81 2.18
N ILE A 182 -19.01 -1.91 1.84
CA ILE A 182 -18.64 -2.95 2.80
C ILE A 182 -17.67 -2.38 3.85
N PHE A 183 -16.63 -1.67 3.40
CA PHE A 183 -15.67 -0.97 4.25
C PHE A 183 -16.36 -0.01 5.22
N MET A 184 -17.28 0.84 4.73
CA MET A 184 -18.02 1.77 5.58
C MET A 184 -18.86 1.04 6.62
N LEU A 185 -19.61 0.02 6.20
CA LEU A 185 -20.47 -0.75 7.10
C LEU A 185 -19.65 -1.43 8.20
N ALA A 186 -18.53 -2.07 7.83
CA ALA A 186 -17.66 -2.76 8.77
C ALA A 186 -17.00 -1.79 9.75
N THR A 187 -16.43 -0.68 9.26
CA THR A 187 -15.77 0.34 10.09
C THR A 187 -16.74 1.03 11.05
N LEU A 188 -17.92 1.43 10.58
CA LEU A 188 -18.94 2.06 11.42
C LEU A 188 -19.50 1.08 12.46
N SER A 189 -19.67 -0.19 12.09
CA SER A 189 -20.11 -1.23 13.03
C SER A 189 -19.06 -1.48 14.11
N LEU A 190 -17.78 -1.55 13.74
CA LEU A 190 -16.69 -1.65 14.70
C LEU A 190 -16.64 -0.43 15.63
N GLY A 191 -16.79 0.78 15.09
CA GLY A 191 -16.88 1.99 15.91
C GLY A 191 -18.05 1.94 16.89
N SER A 192 -19.24 1.54 16.45
CA SER A 192 -20.40 1.39 17.34
C SER A 192 -20.15 0.33 18.42
N PHE A 193 -19.48 -0.78 18.08
CA PHE A 193 -19.09 -1.79 19.05
C PHE A 193 -18.12 -1.25 20.12
N LEU A 194 -17.06 -0.54 19.71
CA LEU A 194 -16.12 0.09 20.65
C LEU A 194 -16.81 1.12 21.55
N GLY A 195 -17.65 1.97 20.96
CA GLY A 195 -18.40 2.99 21.70
C GLY A 195 -19.40 2.43 22.70
N ALA A 196 -19.85 1.17 22.53
CA ALA A 196 -20.73 0.53 23.52
C ALA A 196 -19.98 0.15 24.81
N TRP A 197 -18.66 -0.06 24.75
CA TRP A 197 -17.82 -0.46 25.88
C TRP A 197 -17.19 0.73 26.60
N ILE A 198 -16.93 1.83 25.87
CA ILE A 198 -16.26 3.00 26.41
C ILE A 198 -17.28 3.90 27.12
N LYS A 199 -16.99 4.31 28.36
CA LYS A 199 -17.88 5.16 29.17
C LYS A 199 -17.72 6.65 28.85
N ASN A 200 -16.50 7.08 28.52
CA ASN A 200 -16.15 8.47 28.29
C ASN A 200 -15.88 8.69 26.79
N GLU A 201 -16.64 9.58 26.18
CA GLU A 201 -16.50 9.92 24.76
C GLU A 201 -15.08 10.41 24.41
N ALA A 202 -14.42 11.14 25.31
CA ALA A 202 -13.05 11.61 25.10
C ALA A 202 -12.02 10.46 25.03
N HIS A 203 -12.23 9.38 25.82
CA HIS A 203 -11.34 8.22 25.79
C HIS A 203 -11.43 7.47 24.47
N THR A 204 -12.59 7.56 23.81
CA THR A 204 -12.81 6.90 22.53
C THR A 204 -11.87 7.46 21.46
N THR A 205 -11.80 8.78 21.34
CA THR A 205 -10.87 9.46 20.43
C THR A 205 -9.43 9.13 20.76
N GLN A 206 -9.06 9.13 22.04
CA GLN A 206 -7.69 8.82 22.48
C GLN A 206 -7.27 7.39 22.13
N ILE A 207 -8.14 6.40 22.39
CA ILE A 207 -7.86 4.98 22.08
C ILE A 207 -7.65 4.80 20.58
N VAL A 208 -8.54 5.38 19.75
CA VAL A 208 -8.43 5.28 18.30
C VAL A 208 -7.14 5.94 17.81
N LEU A 209 -6.83 7.16 18.28
CA LEU A 209 -5.60 7.86 17.91
C LEU A 209 -4.32 7.09 18.31
N ILE A 210 -4.27 6.55 19.53
CA ILE A 210 -3.11 5.76 19.98
C ILE A 210 -2.99 4.47 19.16
N SER A 211 -4.11 3.82 18.83
CA SER A 211 -4.11 2.61 18.00
C SER A 211 -3.76 2.88 16.53
N SER A 212 -3.88 4.12 16.06
CA SER A 212 -3.65 4.46 14.66
C SER A 212 -2.19 4.23 14.25
N LEU A 213 -1.23 4.53 15.12
CA LEU A 213 0.19 4.38 14.81
C LEU A 213 0.59 2.91 14.56
N PRO A 214 0.27 1.93 15.41
CA PRO A 214 0.56 0.55 15.06
C PRO A 214 -0.25 0.07 13.84
N LEU A 215 -1.51 0.50 13.69
CA LEU A 215 -2.37 0.07 12.57
C LEU A 215 -1.81 0.50 11.20
N ILE A 216 -1.28 1.72 11.07
CA ILE A 216 -0.76 2.21 9.78
C ILE A 216 0.44 1.39 9.29
N PHE A 217 1.29 0.90 10.19
CA PHE A 217 2.43 0.04 9.84
C PHE A 217 2.04 -1.40 9.52
N MET A 218 0.84 -1.82 9.94
CA MET A 218 0.33 -3.17 9.70
C MET A 218 -0.54 -3.27 8.44
N MET A 219 -0.85 -2.14 7.79
CA MET A 219 -1.83 -2.06 6.70
C MET A 219 -1.35 -2.60 5.34
N GLY A 220 -0.11 -3.11 5.24
CA GLY A 220 0.39 -3.78 4.02
C GLY A 220 1.03 -2.84 2.98
N PHE A 221 0.59 -1.58 2.89
CA PHE A 221 1.47 -0.53 2.35
C PHE A 221 2.56 -0.25 3.42
N VAL A 222 3.63 0.50 3.24
CA VAL A 222 4.81 0.48 4.13
C VAL A 222 5.52 -0.89 4.18
N TRP A 223 4.95 -1.91 4.82
CA TRP A 223 5.52 -3.26 4.98
C TRP A 223 4.60 -4.32 4.39
N PRO A 224 5.11 -5.31 3.63
CA PRO A 224 4.27 -6.39 3.12
C PRO A 224 3.60 -7.16 4.24
N PHE A 225 2.36 -7.57 3.98
CA PHE A 225 1.57 -8.34 4.91
C PHE A 225 2.28 -9.65 5.30
N GLU A 226 2.99 -10.27 4.35
CA GLU A 226 3.73 -11.53 4.53
C GLU A 226 4.92 -11.38 5.48
N SER A 227 5.44 -10.16 5.64
CA SER A 227 6.56 -9.87 6.54
C SER A 227 6.13 -9.71 8.01
N LEU A 228 4.83 -9.56 8.27
CA LEU A 228 4.31 -9.46 9.62
C LEU A 228 4.38 -10.83 10.33
N PRO A 229 4.69 -10.87 11.62
CA PRO A 229 4.50 -12.07 12.43
C PRO A 229 3.07 -12.62 12.33
N SER A 230 2.89 -13.93 12.38
CA SER A 230 1.60 -14.60 12.17
C SER A 230 0.47 -14.11 13.08
N TYR A 231 0.78 -13.74 14.33
CA TYR A 231 -0.21 -13.19 15.25
C TYR A 231 -0.72 -11.81 14.84
N LEU A 232 0.13 -10.96 14.22
CA LEU A 232 -0.30 -9.67 13.68
C LEU A 232 -1.08 -9.83 12.38
N GLN A 233 -0.71 -10.80 11.54
CA GLN A 233 -1.47 -11.11 10.32
C GLN A 233 -2.93 -11.46 10.65
N VAL A 234 -3.16 -12.31 11.64
CA VAL A 234 -4.51 -12.67 12.11
C VAL A 234 -5.25 -11.44 12.66
N PHE A 235 -4.58 -10.59 13.44
CA PHE A 235 -5.19 -9.39 13.99
C PHE A 235 -5.65 -8.41 12.91
N VAL A 236 -4.79 -8.13 11.93
CA VAL A 236 -5.06 -7.19 10.84
C VAL A 236 -6.24 -7.65 9.98
N GLN A 237 -6.38 -8.95 9.74
CA GLN A 237 -7.51 -9.50 8.97
C GLN A 237 -8.87 -9.31 9.65
N ILE A 238 -8.90 -9.00 10.95
CA ILE A 238 -10.14 -8.71 11.71
C ILE A 238 -10.48 -7.22 11.62
N VAL A 239 -9.50 -6.36 11.35
CA VAL A 239 -9.70 -4.91 11.23
C VAL A 239 -10.29 -4.59 9.85
N PRO A 240 -11.40 -3.84 9.78
CA PRO A 240 -12.04 -3.42 8.53
C PRO A 240 -11.19 -2.58 7.57
#